data_AF-A0AAD8B2C1-F1
#
_entry.id   AF-A0AAD8B2C1-F1
#
_cell.length_a   1.000
_cell.length_b   1.000
_cell.length_c   1.000
_cell.angle_alpha   90.00
_cell.angle_beta   90.00
_cell.angle_gamma   90.00
#
_symmetry.space_group_name_H-M   'P 1'
#
loop_
_entity.id
_entity.type
_entity.pdbx_description
1 polymer ?
#
loop_
_entity_poly.entity_id
_entity_poly.type
_entity_poly.pdbx_seq_one_letter_code
_entity_poly.pdbx_strand_id
1 'polypeptide(L)'
;YVNNFDQTFNYTCPGNKVLTGISSYHYDSYEDRRFRFTCCRASKRWLSECYTTDFVNEWDLKLTLFVPEGQAIKSIYSINDDTRSDRRFKFALCNL
;
A
#
# COMPACT_ATOMS: atom_id res chain seq x y z
N TYR A 1 4.22 -12.87 0.06
CA TYR A 1 3.73 -11.87 -0.91
C TYR A 1 2.23 -11.91 -0.89
N VAL A 2 1.57 -10.78 -1.06
CA VAL A 2 0.10 -10.67 -0.93
C VAL A 2 -0.63 -10.74 -2.27
N ASN A 3 0.10 -10.62 -3.38
CA ASN A 3 -0.41 -10.72 -4.74
C ASN A 3 0.44 -11.68 -5.58
N ASN A 4 -0.15 -12.14 -6.68
CA ASN A 4 0.57 -12.65 -7.85
C ASN A 4 0.81 -11.50 -8.84
N PHE A 5 1.63 -11.74 -9.86
CA PHE A 5 1.80 -10.78 -10.96
C PHE A 5 0.47 -10.53 -11.67
N ASP A 6 0.32 -9.34 -12.23
CA ASP A 6 -0.86 -8.87 -12.98
C ASP A 6 -2.16 -8.94 -12.18
N GLN A 7 -2.04 -9.01 -10.85
CA GLN A 7 -3.18 -9.03 -9.95
C GLN A 7 -3.22 -7.77 -9.10
N THR A 8 -4.45 -7.29 -8.94
CA THR A 8 -4.83 -6.29 -7.95
C THR A 8 -4.66 -6.86 -6.55
N PHE A 9 -4.35 -5.99 -5.58
CA PHE A 9 -4.39 -6.38 -4.18
C PHE A 9 -4.99 -5.29 -3.30
N ASN A 10 -5.57 -5.74 -2.19
CA ASN A 10 -5.94 -4.90 -1.05
C ASN A 10 -5.38 -5.55 0.21
N TYR A 11 -4.41 -4.91 0.85
CA TYR A 11 -3.80 -5.41 2.07
C TYR A 11 -4.01 -4.44 3.23
N THR A 12 -4.59 -4.95 4.32
CA THR A 12 -4.81 -4.22 5.56
C THR A 12 -4.03 -4.88 6.69
N CYS A 13 -3.22 -4.11 7.42
CA CYS A 13 -2.52 -4.65 8.59
C CYS A 13 -3.53 -5.16 9.63
N PRO A 14 -3.34 -6.37 10.20
CA PRO A 14 -4.33 -6.97 11.10
C PRO A 14 -4.37 -6.27 12.46
N GLY A 15 -5.55 -6.26 13.10
CA GLY A 15 -5.75 -5.74 14.45
C GLY A 15 -5.33 -4.27 14.60
N ASN A 16 -4.71 -3.92 15.73
CA ASN A 16 -4.22 -2.57 16.01
C ASN A 16 -2.79 -2.32 15.50
N LYS A 17 -2.48 -2.77 14.28
CA LYS A 17 -1.17 -2.59 13.65
C LYS A 17 -1.25 -1.68 12.43
N VAL A 18 -0.11 -1.07 12.11
CA VAL A 18 0.11 -0.21 10.96
C VAL A 18 1.23 -0.79 10.10
N LEU A 19 1.30 -0.37 8.85
CA LEU A 19 2.32 -0.76 7.89
C LEU A 19 3.64 -0.06 8.24
N THR A 20 4.71 -0.83 8.42
CA THR A 20 6.03 -0.32 8.79
C THR A 20 7.13 -0.73 7.82
N GLY A 21 6.80 -1.57 6.83
CA GLY A 21 7.75 -1.96 5.80
C GLY A 21 7.05 -2.45 4.54
N ILE A 22 7.65 -2.11 3.39
CA ILE A 22 7.25 -2.59 2.07
C ILE A 22 8.47 -3.27 1.45
N SER A 23 8.26 -4.46 0.90
CA SER A 23 9.25 -5.18 0.11
C SER A 23 8.59 -5.65 -1.17
N SER A 24 9.26 -5.48 -2.29
CA SER A 24 8.80 -6.00 -3.58
C SER A 24 9.95 -6.55 -4.39
N TYR A 25 9.63 -7.41 -5.34
CA TYR A 25 10.53 -7.77 -6.42
C TYR A 25 9.77 -7.69 -7.74
N HIS A 26 10.50 -7.34 -8.78
CA HIS A 26 10.01 -7.25 -10.16
C HIS A 26 10.42 -8.52 -10.92
N TYR A 27 9.64 -8.87 -11.94
CA TYR A 27 9.97 -9.97 -12.83
C TYR A 27 9.67 -9.60 -14.28
N ASP A 28 10.72 -9.53 -15.10
CA ASP A 28 10.71 -9.04 -16.48
C ASP A 28 9.63 -9.68 -17.36
N SER A 29 9.36 -11.00 -17.22
CA SER A 29 8.35 -11.66 -18.06
C SER A 29 6.92 -11.13 -17.87
N TYR A 30 6.65 -10.50 -16.73
CA TYR A 30 5.35 -9.86 -16.44
C TYR A 30 5.46 -8.33 -16.45
N GLU A 31 6.68 -7.80 -16.43
CA GLU A 31 6.96 -6.39 -16.18
C GLU A 31 6.23 -5.83 -14.94
N ASP A 32 6.09 -6.67 -13.92
CA ASP A 32 5.25 -6.39 -12.77
C ASP A 32 5.92 -6.78 -11.45
N ARG A 33 5.36 -6.31 -10.33
CA ARG A 33 5.91 -6.48 -8.99
C ARG A 33 4.99 -7.28 -8.08
N ARG A 34 5.60 -8.17 -7.29
CA ARG A 34 4.94 -8.81 -6.15
C ARG A 34 5.32 -8.11 -4.86
N PHE A 35 4.32 -7.86 -4.02
CA PHE A 35 4.47 -7.07 -2.80
C PHE A 35 4.34 -7.92 -1.54
N ARG A 36 5.11 -7.56 -0.52
CA ARG A 36 5.01 -8.08 0.85
C ARG A 36 5.12 -6.91 1.81
N PHE A 37 4.34 -6.97 2.88
CA PHE A 37 4.21 -5.90 3.85
C PHE A 37 4.54 -6.38 5.26
N THR A 38 5.16 -5.51 6.03
CA THR A 38 5.44 -5.70 7.45
C THR A 38 4.50 -4.83 8.27
N CYS A 39 3.90 -5.40 9.31
CA CYS A 39 2.96 -4.71 10.18
C CYS A 39 3.44 -4.76 11.63
N CYS A 40 3.51 -3.60 12.28
CA CYS A 40 3.86 -3.47 13.69
C CYS A 40 2.80 -2.66 14.45
N ARG A 41 2.76 -2.81 15.77
CA ARG A 41 1.93 -1.96 16.63
C ARG A 41 2.66 -0.63 16.80
N ALA A 42 2.04 0.48 16.37
CA ALA A 42 2.63 1.81 16.50
C ALA A 42 2.25 2.52 17.82
N SER A 43 1.10 2.20 18.39
CA SER A 43 0.57 2.88 19.57
C SER A 43 -0.10 1.91 20.55
N LYS A 44 -0.15 2.29 21.84
CA LYS A 44 -1.00 1.59 22.81
C LYS A 44 -2.47 1.90 22.58
N ARG A 45 -2.79 3.11 22.06
CA ARG A 45 -4.14 3.51 21.67
C ARG A 45 -4.58 2.75 20.42
N TRP A 46 -5.89 2.62 20.28
CA TRP A 46 -6.49 2.05 19.08
C TRP A 46 -6.45 3.08 17.96
N LEU A 47 -6.16 2.62 16.74
CA LEU A 47 -6.27 3.45 15.55
C LEU A 47 -7.70 3.97 15.41
N SER A 48 -7.83 5.24 15.07
CA SER A 48 -9.13 5.91 14.90
C SER A 48 -9.14 6.81 13.67
N GLU A 49 -10.32 7.29 13.31
CA GLU A 49 -10.52 8.27 12.22
C GLU A 49 -9.83 7.87 10.91
N CYS A 50 -10.00 6.60 10.54
CA CYS A 50 -9.40 6.09 9.32
C CYS A 50 -10.13 6.59 8.07
N TYR A 51 -9.36 6.97 7.05
CA TYR A 51 -9.89 7.29 5.73
C TYR A 51 -8.99 6.71 4.64
N THR A 52 -9.57 6.51 3.46
CA THR A 52 -8.85 6.00 2.27
C THR A 52 -8.61 7.16 1.31
N THR A 53 -7.38 7.28 0.81
CA THR A 53 -7.03 8.25 -0.23
C THR A 53 -7.62 7.86 -1.57
N ASP A 54 -7.68 8.80 -2.50
CA ASP A 54 -7.73 8.45 -3.92
C ASP A 54 -6.41 7.83 -4.39
N PHE A 55 -6.29 7.54 -5.69
CA PHE A 55 -5.01 7.11 -6.24
C PHE A 55 -3.98 8.22 -6.04
N VAL A 56 -2.87 7.88 -5.37
CA VAL A 56 -1.83 8.86 -5.01
C VAL A 56 -0.74 8.99 -6.06
N ASN A 57 -0.84 8.20 -7.13
CA ASN A 57 -0.07 8.32 -8.34
C ASN A 57 -0.94 8.01 -9.56
N GLU A 58 -0.55 8.56 -10.70
CA GLU A 58 -1.07 8.16 -12.00
C GLU A 58 -0.14 7.14 -12.68
N TRP A 59 -0.63 6.59 -13.78
CA TRP A 59 0.17 5.73 -14.65
C TRP A 59 1.44 6.43 -15.12
N ASP A 60 2.52 5.66 -15.25
CA ASP A 60 3.83 6.10 -15.73
C ASP A 60 4.50 7.16 -14.85
N LEU A 61 3.93 7.45 -13.66
CA LEU A 61 4.41 8.46 -12.72
C LEU A 61 4.86 7.84 -11.38
N LYS A 62 5.71 8.57 -10.67
CA LYS A 62 6.27 8.13 -9.38
C LYS A 62 5.21 8.12 -8.29
N LEU A 63 5.22 7.06 -7.49
CA LEU A 63 4.50 7.00 -6.22
C LEU A 63 5.15 7.93 -5.18
N THR A 64 4.41 8.93 -4.72
CA THR A 64 4.77 9.77 -3.56
C THR A 64 3.57 9.92 -2.64
N LEU A 65 3.73 9.60 -1.36
CA LEU A 65 2.68 9.76 -0.34
C LEU A 65 3.25 10.58 0.82
N PHE A 66 2.57 11.67 1.18
CA PHE A 66 2.83 12.41 2.41
C PHE A 66 1.79 11.97 3.45
N VAL A 67 2.27 11.45 4.59
CA VAL A 67 1.42 11.08 5.71
C VAL A 67 1.46 12.23 6.73
N PRO A 68 0.31 12.84 7.07
CA PRO A 68 0.25 13.88 8.10
C PRO A 68 0.82 13.42 9.44
N GLU A 69 1.34 14.38 10.22
CA GLU A 69 1.80 14.09 11.58
C GLU A 69 0.67 13.50 12.44
N GLY A 70 1.00 12.52 13.28
CA GLY A 70 0.01 11.82 14.11
C GLY A 70 -0.77 10.73 13.38
N GLN A 71 -0.52 10.51 12.08
CA GLN A 71 -1.15 9.45 11.29
C GLN A 71 -0.16 8.36 10.88
N ALA A 72 -0.71 7.20 10.54
CA ALA A 72 0.04 6.07 10.01
C ALA A 72 -0.73 5.32 8.93
N ILE A 73 0.01 4.64 8.07
CA ILE A 73 -0.54 3.81 6.99
C ILE A 73 -1.12 2.53 7.58
N LYS A 74 -2.42 2.31 7.39
CA LYS A 74 -3.15 1.12 7.83
C LYS A 74 -3.26 0.07 6.73
N SER A 75 -3.56 0.53 5.52
CA SER A 75 -3.82 -0.33 4.36
C SER A 75 -3.21 0.24 3.11
N ILE A 76 -2.94 -0.64 2.16
CA ILE A 76 -2.47 -0.32 0.82
C ILE A 76 -3.26 -1.14 -0.20
N TYR A 77 -3.75 -0.47 -1.21
CA TYR A 77 -4.47 -1.04 -2.34
C TYR A 77 -3.73 -0.70 -3.63
N SER A 78 -3.65 -1.64 -4.56
CA SER A 78 -3.03 -1.38 -5.85
C SER A 78 -3.70 -2.16 -6.96
N ILE A 79 -3.88 -1.48 -8.10
CA ILE A 79 -4.28 -2.07 -9.38
C ILE A 79 -3.08 -2.06 -10.33
N ASN A 80 -3.04 -3.04 -11.23
CA ASN A 80 -2.11 -3.11 -12.36
C ASN A 80 -2.83 -2.79 -13.68
N ASP A 81 -2.07 -2.31 -14.65
CA ASP A 81 -2.45 -2.24 -16.06
C ASP A 81 -1.36 -2.92 -16.89
N ASP A 82 -1.68 -4.11 -17.41
CA ASP A 82 -0.72 -4.95 -18.14
C ASP A 82 -0.30 -4.35 -19.48
N THR A 83 -1.10 -3.42 -20.04
CA THR A 83 -0.71 -2.72 -21.28
C THR A 83 0.36 -1.66 -21.02
N ARG A 84 0.44 -1.17 -19.79
CA ARG A 84 1.40 -0.15 -19.35
C ARG A 84 2.54 -0.73 -18.51
N SER A 85 2.40 -1.98 -18.06
CA SER A 85 3.32 -2.60 -17.12
C SER A 85 3.54 -1.75 -15.86
N ASP A 86 2.45 -1.16 -15.34
CA ASP A 86 2.52 -0.20 -14.25
C ASP A 86 1.41 -0.41 -13.22
N ARG A 87 1.54 0.27 -12.07
CA ARG A 87 0.63 0.17 -10.93
C ARG A 87 0.26 1.53 -10.35
N ARG A 88 -1.02 1.67 -10.01
CA ARG A 88 -1.53 2.78 -9.18
C ARG A 88 -1.83 2.31 -7.77
N PHE A 89 -1.70 3.22 -6.80
CA PHE A 89 -1.81 2.90 -5.39
C PHE A 89 -2.79 3.82 -4.66
N LYS A 90 -3.57 3.24 -3.75
CA LYS A 90 -4.35 3.95 -2.72
C LYS A 90 -3.88 3.51 -1.35
N PHE A 91 -4.04 4.37 -0.35
CA PHE A 91 -3.67 4.08 1.03
C PHE A 91 -4.82 4.38 1.98
N ALA A 92 -4.94 3.61 3.05
CA ALA A 92 -5.75 4.00 4.19
C ALA A 92 -4.85 4.56 5.28
N LEU A 93 -5.15 5.75 5.77
CA LEU A 93 -4.44 6.42 6.86
C LEU A 93 -5.36 6.46 8.08
N CYS A 94 -4.79 6.30 9.28
CA CYS A 94 -5.52 6.41 10.54
C CYS A 94 -4.70 7.24 11.54
N ASN A 95 -5.38 7.86 12.49
CA ASN A 95 -4.74 8.51 13.63
C ASN A 95 -4.17 7.47 14.61
N LEU A 96 -3.06 7.83 15.28
CA LEU A 96 -2.31 7.02 16.27
C LEU A 96 -2.70 7.22 17.74
#